data_AF-A0A800UES8-F1
#
_entry.id   AF-A0A800UES8-F1
#
_cell.length_a   1.000
_cell.length_b   1.000
_cell.length_c   1.000
_cell.angle_alpha   90.00
_cell.angle_beta   90.00
_cell.angle_gamma   90.00
#
_symmetry.space_group_name_H-M   'P 1'
#
loop_
_entity.id
_entity.type
_entity.pdbx_description
1 polymer ?
#
loop_
_entity_poly.entity_id
_entity_poly.type
_entity_poly.pdbx_seq_one_letter_code
_entity_poly.pdbx_strand_id
1 'polypeptide(L)'
;MHTIDEIQKRGQMIDKMIDQLLPITRPKELYLASRHLVNAGGKRLRPAMLILAAESVNGDIKKVLPAAFSIELVHNFTLIHDDIMDQDTLRRGAPTVHVKWGLPAAILAGDTLYSKAFEILASVDADSDRIVQCLKVLANICADICEGQWMDMTFVGSAEVSEADYMEMVEKKTAVLFAASTLIGGILSGCTEEEADAFWEIGRTTGLGFQIRDDVLDLITPKERLGKNRGSDLIEGKKTLIAIHALKKGVELEHLTRGASEEEIDAVVQKLHESGSIDYAMKKAHQLVEKGKAKLDVLPDSRAKELLKELAEYMVTRTY
;
A
#
# COMPACT_ATOMS: atom_id res chain seq x y z
N MET A 1 8.84 1.12 19.42
CA MET A 1 10.12 0.40 19.22
C MET A 1 9.85 -1.08 18.90
N HIS A 2 9.20 -1.85 19.79
CA HIS A 2 8.94 -3.29 19.56
C HIS A 2 8.18 -3.64 18.26
N THR A 3 7.15 -2.88 17.85
CA THR A 3 6.35 -3.21 16.64
C THR A 3 7.18 -3.07 15.35
N ILE A 4 8.06 -2.06 15.27
CA ILE A 4 8.92 -1.84 14.09
C ILE A 4 9.93 -2.97 13.94
N ASP A 5 10.50 -3.45 15.06
CA ASP A 5 11.44 -4.56 15.06
C ASP A 5 10.76 -5.84 14.54
N GLU A 6 9.49 -6.07 14.91
CA GLU A 6 8.70 -7.21 14.44
C GLU A 6 8.34 -7.12 12.94
N ILE A 7 8.10 -5.92 12.41
CA ILE A 7 7.95 -5.68 10.97
C ILE A 7 9.26 -6.00 10.26
N GLN A 8 10.38 -5.47 10.75
CA GLN A 8 11.69 -5.65 10.13
C GLN A 8 12.10 -7.13 10.13
N LYS A 9 11.85 -7.84 11.23
CA LYS A 9 12.09 -9.28 11.33
C LYS A 9 11.33 -10.07 10.27
N ARG A 10 10.03 -9.76 10.05
CA ARG A 10 9.22 -10.38 9.00
C ARG A 10 9.69 -9.96 7.61
N GLY A 11 10.06 -8.70 7.41
CA GLY A 11 10.65 -8.21 6.15
C GLY A 11 11.91 -8.97 5.76
N GLN A 12 12.79 -9.27 6.72
CA GLN A 12 13.99 -10.09 6.47
C GLN A 12 13.66 -11.53 6.05
N MET A 13 12.54 -12.10 6.49
CA MET A 13 12.10 -13.42 6.03
C MET A 13 11.73 -13.37 4.53
N ILE A 14 11.09 -12.29 4.10
CA ILE A 14 10.71 -12.05 2.70
C ILE A 14 11.95 -11.81 1.84
N ASP A 15 12.88 -10.98 2.31
CA ASP A 15 14.09 -10.67 1.54
C ASP A 15 14.94 -11.93 1.28
N LYS A 16 14.96 -12.88 2.22
CA LYS A 16 15.63 -14.19 2.05
C LYS A 16 15.00 -15.06 0.95
N MET A 17 13.77 -14.79 0.54
CA MET A 17 13.09 -15.54 -0.52
C MET A 17 13.38 -15.01 -1.92
N ILE A 18 13.94 -13.79 -2.06
CA ILE A 18 14.11 -13.12 -3.36
C ILE A 18 14.90 -14.00 -4.34
N ASP A 19 16.07 -14.51 -3.94
CA ASP A 19 16.93 -15.28 -4.84
C ASP A 19 16.32 -16.64 -5.24
N GLN A 20 15.51 -17.22 -4.35
CA GLN A 20 14.86 -18.51 -4.58
C GLN A 20 13.63 -18.38 -5.47
N LEU A 21 12.76 -17.40 -5.19
CA LEU A 21 11.45 -17.26 -5.83
C LEU A 21 11.48 -16.32 -7.04
N LEU A 22 12.48 -15.43 -7.13
CA LEU A 22 12.71 -14.55 -8.28
C LEU A 22 14.18 -14.60 -8.73
N PRO A 23 14.66 -15.78 -9.19
CA PRO A 23 16.05 -15.94 -9.60
C PRO A 23 16.38 -15.12 -10.86
N ILE A 24 17.61 -14.61 -10.95
CA ILE A 24 18.09 -13.95 -12.18
C ILE A 24 18.44 -15.04 -13.20
N THR A 25 17.56 -15.24 -14.17
CA THR A 25 17.75 -16.19 -15.28
C THR A 25 17.73 -15.49 -16.64
N ARG A 26 17.83 -16.25 -17.74
CA ARG A 26 17.77 -15.71 -19.10
C ARG A 26 16.32 -15.31 -19.46
N PRO A 27 16.07 -14.12 -20.05
CA PRO A 27 17.02 -13.04 -20.33
C PRO A 27 17.37 -12.22 -19.08
N LYS A 28 18.67 -12.08 -18.79
CA LYS A 28 19.18 -11.53 -17.51
C LYS A 28 18.68 -10.12 -17.21
N GLU A 29 18.65 -9.25 -18.21
CA GLU A 29 18.29 -7.84 -18.03
C GLU A 29 16.84 -7.66 -17.56
N LEU A 30 15.91 -8.50 -18.02
CA LEU A 30 14.51 -8.46 -17.59
C LEU A 30 14.39 -8.77 -16.09
N TYR A 31 15.10 -9.78 -15.60
CA TYR A 31 15.09 -10.14 -14.18
C TYR A 31 15.84 -9.12 -13.32
N LEU A 32 16.90 -8.49 -13.84
CA LEU A 32 17.56 -7.37 -13.16
C LEU A 32 16.63 -6.16 -13.03
N ALA A 33 15.88 -5.82 -14.09
CA ALA A 33 14.89 -4.75 -14.07
C ALA A 33 13.73 -5.07 -13.09
N SER A 34 13.20 -6.29 -13.15
CA SER A 34 12.11 -6.77 -12.27
C SER A 34 12.52 -6.75 -10.80
N ARG A 35 13.77 -7.11 -10.48
CA ARG A 35 14.27 -7.11 -9.11
C ARG A 35 14.70 -5.74 -8.61
N HIS A 36 14.78 -4.71 -9.45
CA HIS A 36 15.38 -3.43 -9.07
C HIS A 36 14.69 -2.78 -7.86
N LEU A 37 13.36 -2.63 -7.91
CA LEU A 37 12.61 -2.07 -6.78
C LEU A 37 12.44 -3.06 -5.62
N VAL A 38 12.36 -4.36 -5.92
CA VAL A 38 12.32 -5.41 -4.89
C VAL A 38 13.60 -5.37 -4.04
N ASN A 39 14.77 -5.23 -4.67
CA ASN A 39 16.08 -5.12 -4.02
C ASN A 39 16.33 -3.74 -3.39
N ALA A 40 15.63 -2.68 -3.80
CA ALA A 40 15.74 -1.34 -3.22
C ALA A 40 15.18 -1.25 -1.78
N GLY A 41 14.84 -2.39 -1.17
CA GLY A 41 14.31 -2.48 0.18
C GLY A 41 12.84 -2.09 0.24
N GLY A 42 12.39 -1.65 1.41
CA GLY A 42 11.00 -1.33 1.70
C GLY A 42 10.63 -1.84 3.09
N LYS A 43 9.55 -1.30 3.67
CA LYS A 43 9.11 -1.70 5.03
C LYS A 43 8.44 -3.08 5.07
N ARG A 44 8.14 -3.70 3.92
CA ARG A 44 7.48 -5.02 3.79
C ARG A 44 6.20 -5.14 4.63
N LEU A 45 5.41 -4.07 4.69
CA LEU A 45 4.25 -3.97 5.57
C LEU A 45 3.15 -4.99 5.20
N ARG A 46 2.86 -5.13 3.91
CA ARG A 46 1.85 -6.07 3.39
C ARG A 46 2.22 -7.53 3.68
N PRO A 47 3.45 -8.00 3.36
CA PRO A 47 3.92 -9.31 3.81
C PRO A 47 3.87 -9.52 5.33
N ALA A 48 4.26 -8.49 6.11
CA ALA A 48 4.22 -8.58 7.57
C ALA A 48 2.78 -8.78 8.09
N MET A 49 1.80 -8.09 7.52
CA MET A 49 0.38 -8.28 7.85
C MET A 49 -0.13 -9.67 7.45
N LEU A 50 0.28 -10.20 6.30
CA LEU A 50 -0.08 -11.57 5.89
C LEU A 50 0.46 -12.61 6.90
N ILE A 51 1.73 -12.49 7.27
CA ILE A 51 2.36 -13.40 8.24
C ILE A 51 1.67 -13.29 9.60
N LEU A 52 1.39 -12.07 10.07
CA LEU A 52 0.68 -11.86 11.35
C LEU A 52 -0.73 -12.45 11.33
N ALA A 53 -1.47 -12.30 10.23
CA ALA A 53 -2.79 -12.91 10.08
C ALA A 53 -2.73 -14.45 10.16
N ALA A 54 -1.75 -15.07 9.50
CA ALA A 54 -1.51 -16.50 9.61
C ALA A 54 -1.18 -16.93 11.06
N GLU A 55 -0.28 -16.20 11.73
CA GLU A 55 0.09 -16.48 13.12
C GLU A 55 -1.10 -16.32 14.09
N SER A 56 -2.00 -15.37 13.85
CA SER A 56 -3.19 -15.13 14.68
C SER A 56 -4.16 -16.32 14.72
N VAL A 57 -4.12 -17.20 13.72
CA VAL A 57 -4.91 -18.45 13.65
C VAL A 57 -4.03 -19.71 13.73
N ASN A 58 -2.82 -19.59 14.28
CA ASN A 58 -1.86 -20.70 14.48
C ASN A 58 -1.35 -21.36 13.18
N GLY A 59 -1.30 -20.61 12.08
CA GLY A 59 -0.73 -21.06 10.81
C GLY A 59 0.79 -21.26 10.85
N ASP A 60 1.29 -22.19 10.03
CA ASP A 60 2.73 -22.36 9.82
C ASP A 60 3.27 -21.26 8.92
N ILE A 61 4.05 -20.36 9.51
CA ILE A 61 4.69 -19.23 8.82
C ILE A 61 5.44 -19.69 7.58
N LYS A 62 6.15 -20.83 7.62
CA LYS A 62 6.95 -21.31 6.49
C LYS A 62 6.10 -21.60 5.26
N LYS A 63 4.86 -22.07 5.45
CA LYS A 63 3.92 -22.36 4.36
C LYS A 63 3.37 -21.09 3.72
N VAL A 64 3.23 -20.01 4.48
CA VAL A 64 2.67 -18.73 3.96
C VAL A 64 3.73 -17.75 3.44
N LEU A 65 5.03 -17.96 3.70
CA LEU A 65 6.10 -17.09 3.21
C LEU A 65 6.08 -16.88 1.68
N PRO A 66 5.86 -17.90 0.82
CA PRO A 66 5.75 -17.67 -0.62
C PRO A 66 4.54 -16.80 -0.99
N ALA A 67 3.40 -16.95 -0.30
CA ALA A 67 2.23 -16.09 -0.50
C ALA A 67 2.51 -14.63 -0.08
N ALA A 68 3.21 -14.43 1.04
CA ALA A 68 3.67 -13.11 1.46
C ALA A 68 4.59 -12.45 0.42
N PHE A 69 5.50 -13.23 -0.18
CA PHE A 69 6.37 -12.75 -1.26
C PHE A 69 5.57 -12.44 -2.54
N SER A 70 4.57 -13.25 -2.90
CA SER A 70 3.64 -13.00 -4.01
C SER A 70 2.95 -11.63 -3.88
N ILE A 71 2.44 -11.30 -2.69
CA ILE A 71 1.84 -9.99 -2.40
C ILE A 71 2.85 -8.84 -2.56
N GLU A 72 4.10 -9.05 -2.15
CA GLU A 72 5.16 -8.04 -2.34
C GLU A 72 5.48 -7.86 -3.84
N LEU A 73 5.42 -8.91 -4.66
CA LEU A 73 5.57 -8.80 -6.11
C LEU A 73 4.40 -8.04 -6.73
N VAL A 74 3.17 -8.27 -6.26
CA VAL A 74 2.00 -7.46 -6.64
C VAL A 74 2.26 -5.99 -6.36
N HIS A 75 2.66 -5.66 -5.13
CA HIS A 75 2.98 -4.28 -4.78
C HIS A 75 4.11 -3.70 -5.66
N ASN A 76 5.16 -4.46 -5.94
CA ASN A 76 6.27 -3.93 -6.74
C ASN A 76 5.92 -3.77 -8.22
N PHE A 77 5.04 -4.60 -8.81
CA PHE A 77 4.59 -4.34 -10.17
C PHE A 77 3.83 -3.01 -10.26
N THR A 78 2.93 -2.75 -9.29
CA THR A 78 2.12 -1.52 -9.33
C THR A 78 3.04 -0.31 -9.25
N LEU A 79 4.06 -0.34 -8.40
CA LEU A 79 5.06 0.74 -8.33
C LEU A 79 5.81 0.95 -9.65
N ILE A 80 6.22 -0.11 -10.35
CA ILE A 80 6.94 0.01 -11.62
C ILE A 80 6.04 0.67 -12.68
N HIS A 81 4.77 0.27 -12.74
CA HIS A 81 3.81 0.81 -13.72
C HIS A 81 3.34 2.22 -13.33
N ASP A 82 3.09 2.49 -12.06
CA ASP A 82 2.77 3.82 -11.55
C ASP A 82 3.91 4.81 -11.85
N ASP A 83 5.17 4.42 -11.64
CA ASP A 83 6.33 5.27 -11.97
C ASP A 83 6.35 5.69 -13.44
N ILE A 84 5.87 4.82 -14.36
CA ILE A 84 5.75 5.15 -15.79
C ILE A 84 4.64 6.19 -16.00
N MET A 85 3.47 5.99 -15.38
CA MET A 85 2.30 6.84 -15.54
C MET A 85 2.55 8.24 -14.97
N ASP A 86 3.18 8.31 -13.79
CA ASP A 86 3.48 9.54 -13.06
C ASP A 86 4.77 10.22 -13.55
N GLN A 87 5.55 9.56 -14.41
CA GLN A 87 6.86 10.01 -14.91
C GLN A 87 7.89 10.23 -13.79
N ASP A 88 7.81 9.44 -12.73
CA ASP A 88 8.71 9.52 -11.59
C ASP A 88 10.14 9.12 -11.98
N THR A 89 11.12 9.95 -11.63
CA THR A 89 12.53 9.66 -11.98
C THR A 89 13.28 8.90 -10.89
N LEU A 90 12.79 8.97 -9.65
CA LEU A 90 13.40 8.36 -8.46
C LEU A 90 12.35 7.66 -7.60
N ARG A 91 12.70 6.48 -7.08
CA ARG A 91 11.94 5.77 -6.05
C ARG A 91 12.88 5.20 -5.00
N ARG A 92 12.61 5.49 -3.72
CA ARG A 92 13.46 5.07 -2.58
C ARG A 92 14.94 5.46 -2.76
N GLY A 93 15.20 6.63 -3.34
CA GLY A 93 16.55 7.14 -3.62
C GLY A 93 17.28 6.48 -4.80
N ALA A 94 16.64 5.56 -5.53
CA ALA A 94 17.19 4.92 -6.73
C ALA A 94 16.44 5.38 -8.00
N PRO A 95 17.09 5.40 -9.18
CA PRO A 95 16.40 5.64 -10.46
C PRO A 95 15.25 4.65 -10.66
N THR A 96 14.11 5.12 -11.18
CA THR A 96 12.98 4.24 -11.53
C THR A 96 13.35 3.31 -12.70
N VAL A 97 12.60 2.21 -12.85
CA VAL A 97 12.94 1.16 -13.83
C VAL A 97 12.94 1.71 -15.26
N HIS A 98 11.98 2.57 -15.59
CA HIS A 98 11.88 3.15 -16.94
C HIS A 98 13.00 4.16 -17.22
N VAL A 99 13.52 4.86 -16.21
CA VAL A 99 14.70 5.72 -16.36
C VAL A 99 15.96 4.88 -16.60
N LYS A 100 16.12 3.76 -15.90
CA LYS A 100 17.36 2.98 -15.93
C LYS A 100 17.43 1.96 -17.09
N TRP A 101 16.30 1.37 -17.48
CA TRP A 101 16.24 0.35 -18.55
C TRP A 101 15.35 0.73 -19.73
N GLY A 102 14.70 1.89 -19.69
CA GLY A 102 13.77 2.33 -20.73
C GLY A 102 12.34 1.82 -20.54
N LEU A 103 11.41 2.48 -21.23
CA LEU A 103 9.97 2.21 -21.12
C LEU A 103 9.59 0.75 -21.45
N PRO A 104 10.05 0.12 -22.55
CA PRO A 104 9.67 -1.25 -22.87
C PRO A 104 10.10 -2.25 -21.79
N ALA A 105 11.29 -2.07 -21.22
CA ALA A 105 11.81 -2.94 -20.17
C ALA A 105 11.01 -2.77 -18.87
N ALA A 106 10.57 -1.55 -18.54
CA ALA A 106 9.77 -1.30 -17.35
C ALA A 106 8.37 -1.92 -17.45
N ILE A 107 7.70 -1.82 -18.61
CA ILE A 107 6.42 -2.49 -18.86
C ILE A 107 6.57 -3.99 -18.63
N LEU A 108 7.54 -4.62 -19.31
CA LEU A 108 7.78 -6.06 -19.22
C LEU A 108 8.23 -6.50 -17.81
N ALA A 109 8.97 -5.66 -17.08
CA ALA A 109 9.35 -5.94 -15.70
C ALA A 109 8.13 -5.99 -14.78
N GLY A 110 7.21 -5.03 -14.91
CA GLY A 110 5.94 -5.07 -14.17
C GLY A 110 5.10 -6.30 -14.54
N ASP A 111 4.94 -6.60 -15.84
CA ASP A 111 4.19 -7.79 -16.29
C ASP A 111 4.81 -9.11 -15.78
N THR A 112 6.14 -9.14 -15.69
CA THR A 112 6.88 -10.29 -15.12
C THR A 112 6.59 -10.45 -13.64
N LEU A 113 6.60 -9.36 -12.85
CA LEU A 113 6.27 -9.42 -11.43
C LEU A 113 4.81 -9.80 -11.20
N TYR A 114 3.89 -9.25 -12.01
CA TYR A 114 2.48 -9.62 -12.00
C TYR A 114 2.30 -11.12 -12.22
N SER A 115 2.85 -11.66 -13.30
CA SER A 115 2.76 -13.09 -13.62
C SER A 115 3.40 -13.98 -12.54
N LYS A 116 4.59 -13.61 -12.06
CA LYS A 116 5.29 -14.36 -11.00
C LYS A 116 4.53 -14.40 -9.69
N ALA A 117 3.80 -13.33 -9.33
CA ALA A 117 2.96 -13.34 -8.14
C ALA A 117 1.94 -14.48 -8.16
N PHE A 118 1.24 -14.69 -9.28
CA PHE A 118 0.28 -15.79 -9.43
C PHE A 118 0.95 -17.17 -9.44
N GLU A 119 2.07 -17.33 -10.16
CA GLU A 119 2.84 -18.58 -10.20
C GLU A 119 3.27 -19.02 -8.80
N ILE A 120 3.80 -18.09 -8.01
CA ILE A 120 4.26 -18.35 -6.65
C ILE A 120 3.09 -18.70 -5.74
N LEU A 121 1.99 -17.95 -5.79
CA LEU A 121 0.81 -18.21 -4.97
C LEU A 121 0.18 -19.58 -5.31
N ALA A 122 0.15 -19.96 -6.59
CA ALA A 122 -0.34 -21.25 -7.04
C ALA A 122 0.53 -22.44 -6.58
N SER A 123 1.77 -22.18 -6.20
CA SER A 123 2.75 -23.19 -5.80
C SER A 123 2.95 -23.30 -4.27
N VAL A 124 2.09 -22.63 -3.50
CA VAL A 124 2.12 -22.69 -2.03
C VAL A 124 1.72 -24.09 -1.53
N ASP A 125 2.38 -24.54 -0.47
CA ASP A 125 2.05 -25.80 0.22
C ASP A 125 0.79 -25.65 1.09
N ALA A 126 -0.38 -25.72 0.46
CA ALA A 126 -1.70 -25.67 1.09
C ALA A 126 -2.73 -26.52 0.32
N ASP A 127 -3.93 -26.70 0.90
CA ASP A 127 -5.02 -27.40 0.22
C ASP A 127 -5.42 -26.67 -1.07
N SER A 128 -5.67 -27.42 -2.15
CA SER A 128 -5.94 -26.85 -3.47
C SER A 128 -7.13 -25.88 -3.48
N ASP A 129 -8.17 -26.14 -2.68
CA ASP A 129 -9.33 -25.25 -2.58
C ASP A 129 -8.96 -23.89 -1.99
N ARG A 130 -8.09 -23.87 -0.98
CA ARG A 130 -7.56 -22.63 -0.36
C ARG A 130 -6.70 -21.86 -1.35
N ILE A 131 -5.84 -22.55 -2.11
CA ILE A 131 -5.02 -21.93 -3.16
C ILE A 131 -5.92 -21.28 -4.22
N VAL A 132 -6.95 -21.99 -4.70
CA VAL A 132 -7.91 -21.46 -5.68
C VAL A 132 -8.66 -20.24 -5.13
N GLN A 133 -9.07 -20.28 -3.87
CA GLN A 133 -9.70 -19.13 -3.22
C GLN A 133 -8.74 -17.92 -3.16
N CYS A 134 -7.50 -18.12 -2.75
CA CYS A 134 -6.49 -17.05 -2.70
C CYS A 134 -6.17 -16.48 -4.10
N LEU A 135 -6.09 -17.33 -5.13
CA LEU A 135 -5.88 -16.88 -6.51
C LEU A 135 -7.05 -16.03 -7.02
N LYS A 136 -8.29 -16.38 -6.65
CA LYS A 136 -9.47 -15.55 -6.97
C LYS A 136 -9.40 -14.19 -6.26
N VAL A 137 -9.02 -14.16 -4.98
CA VAL A 137 -8.82 -12.91 -4.24
C VAL A 137 -7.75 -12.06 -4.94
N LEU A 138 -6.59 -12.65 -5.25
CA LEU A 138 -5.48 -11.94 -5.91
C LEU A 138 -5.88 -11.40 -7.30
N ALA A 139 -6.62 -12.19 -8.09
CA ALA A 139 -7.10 -11.77 -9.40
C ALA A 139 -8.05 -10.58 -9.32
N ASN A 140 -9.04 -10.64 -8.41
CA ASN A 140 -10.02 -9.58 -8.22
C ASN A 140 -9.35 -8.28 -7.77
N ILE A 141 -8.50 -8.34 -6.74
CA ILE A 141 -7.87 -7.12 -6.21
C ILE A 141 -6.86 -6.51 -7.19
N CYS A 142 -6.25 -7.31 -8.08
CA CYS A 142 -5.43 -6.76 -9.16
C CYS A 142 -6.25 -5.92 -10.15
N ALA A 143 -7.48 -6.35 -10.46
CA ALA A 143 -8.40 -5.56 -11.27
C ALA A 143 -8.83 -4.28 -10.53
N ASP A 144 -9.17 -4.40 -9.24
CA ASP A 144 -9.49 -3.23 -8.40
C ASP A 144 -8.35 -2.22 -8.37
N ILE A 145 -7.10 -2.67 -8.23
CA ILE A 145 -5.93 -1.77 -8.24
C ILE A 145 -5.83 -1.00 -9.55
N CYS A 146 -6.03 -1.66 -10.70
CA CYS A 146 -6.03 -0.98 -11.99
C CYS A 146 -7.18 0.04 -12.09
N GLU A 147 -8.37 -0.30 -11.60
CA GLU A 147 -9.52 0.62 -11.57
C GLU A 147 -9.25 1.82 -10.65
N GLY A 148 -8.66 1.60 -9.47
CA GLY A 148 -8.27 2.65 -8.54
C GLY A 148 -7.20 3.57 -9.10
N GLN A 149 -6.19 3.02 -9.78
CA GLN A 149 -5.16 3.81 -10.46
C GLN A 149 -5.76 4.64 -11.60
N TRP A 150 -6.70 4.09 -12.36
CA TRP A 150 -7.43 4.83 -13.37
C TRP A 150 -8.25 5.99 -12.78
N MET A 151 -8.98 5.73 -11.69
CA MET A 151 -9.72 6.77 -10.97
C MET A 151 -8.80 7.91 -10.53
N ASP A 152 -7.68 7.61 -9.87
CA ASP A 152 -6.71 8.61 -9.39
C ASP A 152 -6.21 9.52 -10.52
N MET A 153 -5.84 8.94 -11.67
CA MET A 153 -5.42 9.70 -12.85
C MET A 153 -6.53 10.62 -13.39
N THR A 154 -7.78 10.14 -13.43
CA THR A 154 -8.91 10.93 -13.97
C THR A 154 -9.42 12.00 -13.01
N PHE A 155 -9.22 11.84 -11.69
CA PHE A 155 -9.64 12.81 -10.68
C PHE A 155 -8.86 14.12 -10.73
N VAL A 156 -7.60 14.10 -11.16
CA VAL A 156 -6.78 15.32 -11.32
C VAL A 156 -7.46 16.33 -12.26
N GLY A 157 -8.07 15.86 -13.34
CA GLY A 157 -8.79 16.70 -14.31
C GLY A 157 -10.24 16.99 -13.96
N SER A 158 -10.77 16.41 -12.87
CA SER A 158 -12.18 16.51 -12.50
C SER A 158 -12.45 17.73 -11.62
N ALA A 159 -13.52 18.46 -11.94
CA ALA A 159 -13.91 19.66 -11.18
C ALA A 159 -14.48 19.32 -9.80
N GLU A 160 -15.25 18.23 -9.71
CA GLU A 160 -15.90 17.78 -8.49
C GLU A 160 -15.52 16.32 -8.22
N VAL A 161 -14.87 16.07 -7.08
CA VAL A 161 -14.60 14.73 -6.54
C VAL A 161 -15.16 14.71 -5.13
N SER A 162 -16.11 13.81 -4.86
CA SER A 162 -16.70 13.70 -3.54
C SER A 162 -15.79 12.91 -2.59
N GLU A 163 -16.05 13.01 -1.29
CA GLU A 163 -15.37 12.15 -0.31
C GLU A 163 -15.62 10.67 -0.59
N ALA A 164 -16.81 10.30 -1.10
CA ALA A 164 -17.11 8.91 -1.43
C ALA A 164 -16.24 8.41 -2.59
N ASP A 165 -16.09 9.22 -3.64
CA ASP A 165 -15.25 8.90 -4.80
C ASP A 165 -13.78 8.74 -4.39
N TYR A 166 -13.27 9.64 -3.55
CA TYR A 166 -11.92 9.52 -2.98
C TYR A 166 -11.76 8.22 -2.17
N MET A 167 -12.72 7.91 -1.30
CA MET A 167 -12.65 6.71 -0.47
C MET A 167 -12.69 5.43 -1.32
N GLU A 168 -13.50 5.38 -2.39
CA GLU A 168 -13.52 4.26 -3.34
C GLU A 168 -12.20 4.12 -4.09
N MET A 169 -11.66 5.22 -4.61
CA MET A 169 -10.37 5.23 -5.29
C MET A 169 -9.26 4.71 -4.37
N VAL A 170 -9.18 5.21 -3.14
CA VAL A 170 -8.16 4.78 -2.17
C VAL A 170 -8.37 3.33 -1.76
N GLU A 171 -9.62 2.89 -1.62
CA GLU A 171 -9.93 1.49 -1.33
C GLU A 171 -9.34 0.59 -2.41
N LYS A 172 -9.67 0.88 -3.67
CA LYS A 172 -9.23 0.13 -4.86
C LYS A 172 -7.72 0.22 -5.10
N LYS A 173 -7.12 1.41 -5.04
CA LYS A 173 -5.70 1.63 -5.35
C LYS A 173 -4.77 1.08 -4.26
N THR A 174 -5.14 1.26 -2.99
CA THR A 174 -4.23 1.01 -1.86
C THR A 174 -4.75 -0.05 -0.90
N ALA A 175 -6.02 0.01 -0.52
CA ALA A 175 -6.53 -0.74 0.62
C ALA A 175 -6.81 -2.22 0.35
N VAL A 176 -7.33 -2.55 -0.83
CA VAL A 176 -7.64 -3.94 -1.22
C VAL A 176 -6.42 -4.84 -1.17
N LEU A 177 -5.21 -4.32 -1.42
CA LEU A 177 -4.00 -5.13 -1.32
C LEU A 177 -3.63 -5.44 0.14
N PHE A 178 -3.89 -4.52 1.08
CA PHE A 178 -3.74 -4.79 2.52
C PHE A 178 -4.82 -5.77 3.02
N ALA A 179 -6.06 -5.61 2.54
CA ALA A 179 -7.16 -6.54 2.80
C ALA A 179 -6.84 -7.96 2.31
N ALA A 180 -6.39 -8.08 1.06
CA ALA A 180 -5.95 -9.34 0.48
C ALA A 180 -4.76 -9.94 1.25
N SER A 181 -3.82 -9.13 1.71
CA SER A 181 -2.65 -9.60 2.48
C SER A 181 -3.10 -10.37 3.72
N THR A 182 -3.98 -9.78 4.54
CA THR A 182 -4.45 -10.40 5.78
C THR A 182 -5.39 -11.57 5.50
N LEU A 183 -6.33 -11.41 4.57
CA LEU A 183 -7.28 -12.46 4.17
C LEU A 183 -6.56 -13.72 3.64
N ILE A 184 -5.58 -13.57 2.76
CA ILE A 184 -4.82 -14.70 2.20
C ILE A 184 -4.03 -15.42 3.30
N GLY A 185 -3.45 -14.67 4.25
CA GLY A 185 -2.76 -15.25 5.41
C GLY A 185 -3.70 -16.11 6.27
N GLY A 186 -4.91 -15.64 6.51
CA GLY A 186 -5.97 -16.37 7.21
C GLY A 186 -6.42 -17.63 6.45
N ILE A 187 -6.77 -17.49 5.16
CA ILE A 187 -7.29 -18.60 4.33
C ILE A 187 -6.27 -19.74 4.26
N LEU A 188 -5.00 -19.43 3.94
CA LEU A 188 -3.95 -20.45 3.83
C LEU A 188 -3.68 -21.15 5.16
N SER A 189 -3.97 -20.48 6.27
CA SER A 189 -3.83 -21.02 7.64
C SER A 189 -5.10 -21.70 8.15
N GLY A 190 -6.18 -21.73 7.36
CA GLY A 190 -7.42 -22.42 7.69
C GLY A 190 -8.33 -21.67 8.65
N CYS A 191 -8.37 -20.33 8.57
CA CYS A 191 -9.34 -19.54 9.31
C CYS A 191 -10.79 -19.89 8.94
N THR A 192 -11.71 -19.56 9.84
CA THR A 192 -13.16 -19.61 9.60
C THR A 192 -13.61 -18.45 8.70
N GLU A 193 -14.86 -18.50 8.22
CA GLU A 193 -15.45 -17.41 7.44
C GLU A 193 -15.54 -16.10 8.23
N GLU A 194 -15.91 -16.17 9.52
CA GLU A 194 -16.00 -15.00 10.39
C GLU A 194 -14.61 -14.36 10.63
N GLU A 195 -13.58 -15.18 10.80
CA GLU A 195 -12.19 -14.69 10.89
C GLU A 195 -11.70 -14.12 9.55
N ALA A 196 -12.10 -14.71 8.42
CA ALA A 196 -11.77 -14.21 7.08
C ALA A 196 -12.33 -12.81 6.86
N ASP A 197 -13.60 -12.57 7.23
CA ASP A 197 -14.23 -11.25 7.18
C ASP A 197 -13.50 -10.25 8.10
N ALA A 198 -13.11 -10.68 9.30
CA ALA A 198 -12.34 -9.85 10.20
C ALA A 198 -10.96 -9.47 9.63
N PHE A 199 -10.27 -10.42 8.98
CA PHE A 199 -9.01 -10.17 8.30
C PHE A 199 -9.18 -9.18 7.15
N TRP A 200 -10.16 -9.40 6.28
CA TRP A 200 -10.46 -8.44 5.21
C TRP A 200 -10.68 -7.03 5.74
N GLU A 201 -11.52 -6.88 6.77
CA GLU A 201 -11.86 -5.56 7.32
C GLU A 201 -10.69 -4.88 8.01
N ILE A 202 -9.85 -5.58 8.78
CA ILE A 202 -8.64 -4.95 9.35
C ILE A 202 -7.71 -4.49 8.24
N GLY A 203 -7.48 -5.30 7.20
CA GLY A 203 -6.58 -4.93 6.11
C GLY A 203 -7.12 -3.74 5.30
N ARG A 204 -8.41 -3.77 4.96
CA ARG A 204 -9.11 -2.70 4.22
C ARG A 204 -9.07 -1.38 4.98
N THR A 205 -9.51 -1.36 6.23
CA THR A 205 -9.51 -0.13 7.04
C THR A 205 -8.10 0.40 7.33
N THR A 206 -7.13 -0.49 7.53
CA THR A 206 -5.72 -0.14 7.68
C THR A 206 -5.17 0.52 6.43
N GLY A 207 -5.46 -0.03 5.25
CA GLY A 207 -5.02 0.53 3.97
C GLY A 207 -5.65 1.90 3.64
N LEU A 208 -6.93 2.08 3.96
CA LEU A 208 -7.60 3.39 3.87
C LEU A 208 -6.92 4.42 4.79
N GLY A 209 -6.74 4.06 6.06
CA GLY A 209 -6.07 4.94 7.03
C GLY A 209 -4.62 5.25 6.64
N PHE A 210 -3.89 4.28 6.11
CA PHE A 210 -2.52 4.41 5.62
C PHE A 210 -2.41 5.48 4.53
N GLN A 211 -3.29 5.46 3.53
CA GLN A 211 -3.25 6.43 2.43
C GLN A 211 -3.62 7.83 2.92
N ILE A 212 -4.69 7.97 3.71
CA ILE A 212 -5.08 9.26 4.28
C ILE A 212 -3.93 9.84 5.11
N ARG A 213 -3.21 9.01 5.86
CA ARG A 213 -2.02 9.44 6.62
C ARG A 213 -0.88 9.86 5.70
N ASP A 214 -0.65 9.17 4.58
CA ASP A 214 0.37 9.57 3.60
C ASP A 214 0.04 10.92 2.95
N ASP A 215 -1.22 11.16 2.58
CA ASP A 215 -1.67 12.45 2.06
C ASP A 215 -1.43 13.58 3.09
N VAL A 216 -1.62 13.31 4.40
CA VAL A 216 -1.29 14.28 5.46
C VAL A 216 0.22 14.49 5.58
N LEU A 217 1.00 13.40 5.57
CA LEU A 217 2.45 13.47 5.71
C LEU A 217 3.10 14.22 4.54
N ASP A 218 2.53 14.14 3.33
CA ASP A 218 2.93 14.92 2.16
C ASP A 218 2.90 16.44 2.45
N LEU A 219 1.93 16.90 3.25
CA LEU A 219 1.73 18.31 3.57
C LEU A 219 2.54 18.80 4.76
N ILE A 220 2.84 17.95 5.74
CA ILE A 220 3.42 18.38 7.04
C ILE A 220 4.87 17.96 7.23
N THR A 221 5.41 17.09 6.39
CA THR A 221 6.77 16.58 6.56
C THR A 221 7.77 17.43 5.77
N PRO A 222 8.91 17.85 6.36
CA PRO A 222 9.97 18.54 5.63
C PRO A 222 10.56 17.70 4.50
N LYS A 223 11.04 18.37 3.44
CA LYS A 223 11.61 17.74 2.24
C LYS A 223 12.73 16.75 2.54
N GLU A 224 13.58 17.07 3.52
CA GLU A 224 14.74 16.25 3.91
C GLU A 224 14.34 14.85 4.40
N ARG A 225 13.10 14.71 4.90
CA ARG A 225 12.59 13.45 5.44
C ARG A 225 11.66 12.69 4.48
N LEU A 226 10.95 13.39 3.60
CA LEU A 226 10.07 12.76 2.60
C LEU A 226 10.83 12.10 1.44
N GLY A 227 12.02 12.62 1.09
CA GLY A 227 12.75 12.18 -0.10
C GLY A 227 12.12 12.64 -1.43
N LYS A 228 11.03 13.40 -1.37
CA LYS A 228 10.38 14.15 -2.46
C LYS A 228 10.03 15.57 -1.97
N ASN A 229 9.63 16.45 -2.89
CA ASN A 229 9.16 17.78 -2.50
C ASN A 229 7.87 17.66 -1.67
N ARG A 230 7.80 18.38 -0.55
CA ARG A 230 6.59 18.55 0.28
C ARG A 230 5.47 19.16 -0.57
N GLY A 231 4.23 18.73 -0.36
CA GLY A 231 3.07 19.24 -1.08
C GLY A 231 3.04 18.85 -2.57
N SER A 232 3.65 17.71 -2.94
CA SER A 232 3.60 17.24 -4.32
C SER A 232 2.16 17.01 -4.76
N ASP A 233 1.31 16.52 -3.86
CA ASP A 233 -0.09 16.24 -4.17
C ASP A 233 -0.87 17.52 -4.49
N LEU A 234 -0.53 18.64 -3.83
CA LEU A 234 -1.10 19.96 -4.15
C LEU A 234 -0.64 20.46 -5.51
N ILE A 235 0.65 20.31 -5.81
CA ILE A 235 1.26 20.72 -7.10
C ILE A 235 0.70 19.88 -8.26
N GLU A 236 0.46 18.60 -8.04
CA GLU A 236 -0.15 17.68 -9.01
C GLU A 236 -1.66 17.87 -9.12
N GLY A 237 -2.27 18.65 -8.23
CA GLY A 237 -3.72 18.89 -8.21
C GLY A 237 -4.53 17.68 -7.76
N LYS A 238 -3.91 16.73 -7.03
CA LYS A 238 -4.59 15.54 -6.51
C LYS A 238 -5.71 15.94 -5.55
N LYS A 239 -6.85 15.27 -5.70
CA LYS A 239 -8.07 15.53 -4.90
C LYS A 239 -8.03 14.69 -3.63
N THR A 240 -7.11 15.00 -2.72
CA THR A 240 -7.00 14.30 -1.43
C THR A 240 -8.19 14.60 -0.53
N LEU A 241 -8.43 13.76 0.48
CA LEU A 241 -9.49 13.99 1.47
C LEU A 241 -9.41 15.37 2.12
N ILE A 242 -8.18 15.86 2.34
CA ILE A 242 -7.88 17.15 2.95
C ILE A 242 -8.37 18.28 2.04
N ALA A 243 -8.04 18.23 0.74
CA ALA A 243 -8.48 19.22 -0.24
C ALA A 243 -10.00 19.18 -0.45
N ILE A 244 -10.59 17.98 -0.59
CA ILE A 244 -12.05 17.79 -0.76
C ILE A 244 -12.81 18.41 0.41
N HIS A 245 -12.39 18.13 1.64
CA HIS A 245 -13.03 18.67 2.83
C HIS A 245 -12.87 20.21 2.92
N ALA A 246 -11.69 20.75 2.59
CA ALA A 246 -11.46 22.19 2.58
C ALA A 246 -12.35 22.92 1.56
N LEU A 247 -12.41 22.42 0.32
CA LEU A 247 -13.25 22.97 -0.75
C LEU A 247 -14.74 22.93 -0.37
N LYS A 248 -15.20 21.82 0.24
CA LYS A 248 -16.57 21.69 0.75
C LYS A 248 -16.91 22.72 1.84
N LYS A 249 -15.91 23.19 2.59
CA LYS A 249 -16.05 24.28 3.56
C LYS A 249 -15.97 25.68 2.94
N GLY A 250 -15.78 25.80 1.62
CA GLY A 250 -15.63 27.06 0.93
C GLY A 250 -14.22 27.67 1.07
N VAL A 251 -13.22 26.86 1.41
CA VAL A 251 -11.82 27.32 1.43
C VAL A 251 -11.31 27.44 0.01
N GLU A 252 -10.87 28.64 -0.38
CA GLU A 252 -10.21 28.86 -1.67
C GLU A 252 -8.74 28.41 -1.58
N LEU A 253 -8.42 27.34 -2.32
CA LEU A 253 -7.06 26.81 -2.44
C LEU A 253 -6.43 27.35 -3.73
N GLU A 254 -5.27 27.98 -3.60
CA GLU A 254 -4.46 28.40 -4.74
C GLU A 254 -4.04 27.20 -5.59
N HIS A 255 -4.04 27.39 -6.91
CA HIS A 255 -3.48 26.39 -7.82
C HIS A 255 -1.96 26.47 -7.79
N LEU A 256 -1.32 25.52 -7.13
CA LEU A 256 0.13 25.38 -7.13
C LEU A 256 0.58 24.70 -8.43
N THR A 257 1.71 25.14 -8.97
CA THR A 257 2.30 24.59 -10.19
C THR A 257 3.71 24.07 -9.92
N ARG A 258 4.28 23.32 -10.88
CA ARG A 258 5.66 22.85 -10.79
C ARG A 258 6.60 24.06 -10.65
N GLY A 259 7.31 24.13 -9.52
CA GLY A 259 8.19 25.25 -9.17
C GLY A 259 7.65 26.20 -8.11
N ALA A 260 6.46 25.92 -7.54
CA ALA A 260 5.94 26.64 -6.38
C ALA A 260 6.98 26.74 -5.25
N SER A 261 7.09 27.91 -4.64
CA SER A 261 8.02 28.16 -3.53
C SER A 261 7.54 27.49 -2.24
N GLU A 262 8.44 27.32 -1.27
CA GLU A 262 8.06 26.78 0.04
C GLU A 262 7.04 27.70 0.73
N GLU A 263 7.14 29.01 0.55
CA GLU A 263 6.18 29.98 1.09
C GLU A 263 4.78 29.84 0.47
N GLU A 264 4.69 29.58 -0.85
CA GLU A 264 3.40 29.34 -1.51
C GLU A 264 2.75 28.04 -1.01
N ILE A 265 3.55 26.98 -0.84
CA ILE A 265 3.09 25.71 -0.27
C ILE A 265 2.63 25.93 1.19
N ASP A 266 3.41 26.65 2.00
CA ASP A 266 3.09 26.93 3.39
C ASP A 266 1.80 27.74 3.54
N ALA A 267 1.54 28.70 2.65
CA ALA A 267 0.29 29.46 2.65
C ALA A 267 -0.94 28.56 2.44
N VAL A 268 -0.87 27.62 1.47
CA VAL A 268 -1.95 26.67 1.23
C VAL A 268 -2.10 25.69 2.39
N VAL A 269 -1.00 25.15 2.91
CA VAL A 269 -1.02 24.23 4.07
C VAL A 269 -1.60 24.91 5.31
N GLN A 270 -1.28 26.19 5.54
CA GLN A 270 -1.84 26.97 6.65
C GLN A 270 -3.37 27.09 6.53
N LYS A 271 -3.92 27.35 5.34
CA LYS A 271 -5.38 27.35 5.12
C LYS A 271 -6.01 25.98 5.38
N LEU A 272 -5.35 24.90 4.95
CA LEU A 272 -5.81 23.53 5.20
C LEU A 272 -5.81 23.20 6.70
N HIS A 273 -4.85 23.72 7.45
CA HIS A 273 -4.78 23.61 8.90
C HIS A 273 -5.88 24.44 9.59
N GLU A 274 -6.01 25.74 9.27
CA GLU A 274 -7.00 26.65 9.86
C GLU A 274 -8.45 26.24 9.59
N SER A 275 -8.70 25.62 8.43
CA SER A 275 -10.02 25.05 8.10
C SER A 275 -10.33 23.74 8.84
N GLY A 276 -9.38 23.19 9.59
CA GLY A 276 -9.48 21.91 10.29
C GLY A 276 -9.51 20.70 9.35
N SER A 277 -9.05 20.84 8.10
CA SER A 277 -9.13 19.78 7.09
C SER A 277 -8.06 18.71 7.30
N ILE A 278 -6.88 19.10 7.80
CA ILE A 278 -5.84 18.16 8.22
C ILE A 278 -6.32 17.32 9.42
N ASP A 279 -6.88 17.97 10.44
CA ASP A 279 -7.43 17.28 11.63
C ASP A 279 -8.59 16.34 11.27
N TYR A 280 -9.44 16.76 10.34
CA TYR A 280 -10.51 15.92 9.82
C TYR A 280 -9.97 14.62 9.20
N ALA A 281 -8.99 14.73 8.30
CA ALA A 281 -8.37 13.58 7.65
C ALA A 281 -7.69 12.65 8.67
N MET A 282 -6.93 13.22 9.62
CA MET A 282 -6.30 12.45 10.70
C MET A 282 -7.32 11.70 11.55
N LYS A 283 -8.39 12.37 11.98
CA LYS A 283 -9.47 11.74 12.76
C LYS A 283 -10.15 10.61 11.97
N LYS A 284 -10.38 10.82 10.67
CA LYS A 284 -10.96 9.80 9.79
C LYS A 284 -10.07 8.56 9.71
N ALA A 285 -8.76 8.74 9.50
CA ALA A 285 -7.79 7.64 9.44
C ALA A 285 -7.78 6.79 10.73
N HIS A 286 -7.74 7.44 11.90
CA HIS A 286 -7.83 6.76 13.19
C HIS A 286 -9.16 6.01 13.38
N GLN A 287 -10.28 6.63 13.04
CA GLN A 287 -11.60 5.99 13.17
C GLN A 287 -11.75 4.75 12.29
N LEU A 288 -11.13 4.74 11.11
CA LEU A 288 -11.12 3.57 10.23
C LEU A 288 -10.35 2.42 10.87
N VAL A 289 -9.12 2.68 11.32
CA VAL A 289 -8.27 1.66 11.96
C VAL A 289 -8.92 1.10 13.23
N GLU A 290 -9.52 1.93 14.08
CA GLU A 290 -10.24 1.47 15.27
C GLU A 290 -11.40 0.54 14.93
N LYS A 291 -12.17 0.84 13.86
CA LYS A 291 -13.23 -0.05 13.37
C LYS A 291 -12.69 -1.39 12.92
N GLY A 292 -11.56 -1.40 12.20
CA GLY A 292 -10.89 -2.64 11.79
C GLY A 292 -10.38 -3.46 12.97
N LYS A 293 -9.75 -2.81 13.96
CA LYS A 293 -9.22 -3.48 15.15
C LYS A 293 -10.30 -4.17 15.96
N ALA A 294 -11.49 -3.56 16.07
CA ALA A 294 -12.64 -4.17 16.73
C ALA A 294 -13.15 -5.45 16.03
N LYS A 295 -12.93 -5.59 14.71
CA LYS A 295 -13.31 -6.82 14.00
C LYS A 295 -12.47 -8.03 14.40
N LEU A 296 -11.25 -7.82 14.89
CA LEU A 296 -10.36 -8.89 15.32
C LEU A 296 -10.79 -9.54 16.65
N ASP A 297 -11.85 -9.07 17.30
CA ASP A 297 -12.32 -9.64 18.57
C ASP A 297 -12.90 -11.06 18.41
N VAL A 298 -13.20 -11.48 17.17
CA VAL A 298 -13.58 -12.85 16.83
C VAL A 298 -12.40 -13.84 16.95
N LEU A 299 -11.16 -13.34 16.87
CA LEU A 299 -9.95 -14.15 16.98
C LEU A 299 -9.60 -14.39 18.46
N PRO A 300 -9.02 -15.55 18.81
CA PRO A 300 -8.48 -15.78 20.14
C PRO A 300 -7.35 -14.78 20.47
N ASP A 301 -7.21 -14.46 21.74
CA ASP A 301 -6.13 -13.57 22.19
C ASP A 301 -4.76 -14.23 21.95
N SER A 302 -3.92 -13.53 21.21
CA SER A 302 -2.59 -13.99 20.83
C SER A 302 -1.65 -12.81 20.65
N ARG A 303 -0.34 -13.03 20.82
CA ARG A 303 0.65 -11.98 20.55
C ARG A 303 0.59 -11.51 19.09
N ALA A 304 0.25 -12.39 18.15
CA ALA A 304 0.11 -12.05 16.74
C ALA A 304 -1.09 -11.12 16.49
N LYS A 305 -2.25 -11.40 17.10
CA LYS A 305 -3.43 -10.52 17.06
C LYS A 305 -3.09 -9.12 17.57
N GLU A 306 -2.41 -9.03 18.72
CA GLU A 306 -2.01 -7.74 19.28
C GLU A 306 -1.00 -7.00 18.40
N LEU A 307 0.01 -7.70 17.85
CA LEU A 307 0.95 -7.11 16.90
C LEU A 307 0.28 -6.62 15.62
N LEU A 308 -0.75 -7.32 15.13
CA LEU A 308 -1.55 -6.87 13.98
C LEU A 308 -2.32 -5.58 14.30
N LYS A 309 -2.92 -5.49 15.50
CA LYS A 309 -3.57 -4.26 16.00
C LYS A 309 -2.57 -3.10 16.15
N GLU A 310 -1.39 -3.37 16.73
CA GLU A 310 -0.30 -2.39 16.88
C GLU A 310 0.23 -1.90 15.52
N LEU A 311 0.36 -2.80 14.54
CA LEU A 311 0.82 -2.46 13.20
C LEU A 311 -0.18 -1.56 12.48
N ALA A 312 -1.48 -1.87 12.58
CA ALA A 312 -2.55 -1.03 12.04
C ALA A 312 -2.52 0.38 12.66
N GLU A 313 -2.35 0.48 13.98
CA GLU A 313 -2.21 1.76 14.69
C GLU A 313 -0.97 2.54 14.23
N TYR A 314 0.17 1.86 14.11
CA TYR A 314 1.41 2.46 13.64
C TYR A 314 1.25 3.09 12.25
N MET A 315 0.46 2.49 11.36
CA MET A 315 0.27 3.00 10.01
C MET A 315 -0.38 4.39 9.97
N VAL A 316 -1.23 4.73 10.94
CA VAL A 316 -1.93 6.02 11.03
C VAL A 316 -1.27 7.00 12.00
N THR A 317 -0.42 6.53 12.91
CA THR A 317 0.32 7.38 13.88
C THR A 317 1.75 7.71 13.45
N ARG A 318 2.30 7.02 12.44
CA ARG A 318 3.71 7.17 12.05
C ARG A 318 4.08 8.62 11.73
N THR A 319 5.31 8.98 12.06
CA THR A 319 6.00 10.21 11.64
C THR A 319 7.25 9.83 10.87
N TYR A 320 7.71 10.71 9.97
CA TYR A 320 9.02 10.59 9.30
C TYR A 320 10.12 11.27 10.11
#